data_AF-A0AAU3Y639-F1
#
_entry.id   AF-A0AAU3Y639-F1
#
_cell.length_a   1.000
_cell.length_b   1.000
_cell.length_c   1.000
_cell.angle_alpha   90.00
_cell.angle_beta   90.00
_cell.angle_gamma   90.00
#
_symmetry.space_group_name_H-M   'P 1'
#
loop_
_entity.id
_entity.type
_entity.pdbx_description
1 polymer ?
#
loop_
_entity_poly.entity_id
_entity_poly.type
_entity_poly.pdbx_seq_one_letter_code
_entity_poly.pdbx_strand_id
1 'polypeptide(L)'
;MGEAEASSQVWRDEVRARPTAEQDRDVLARLVEVDADSFEVELYERAADPLVLSIDRAQRSRAGQHARHVRRLRERQQRKVTRR
;
A
#
# COMPACT_ATOMS: atom_id res chain seq x y z
N MET A 1 -23.28 1.03 6.89
CA MET A 1 -22.05 1.34 6.13
C MET A 1 -22.27 0.80 4.73
N GLY A 2 -22.01 1.58 3.67
CA GLY A 2 -22.24 1.10 2.31
C GLY A 2 -21.20 0.05 1.89
N GLU A 3 -21.59 -0.89 1.04
CA GLU A 3 -20.73 -1.96 0.51
C GLU A 3 -19.43 -1.41 -0.12
N ALA A 4 -19.55 -0.30 -0.87
CA ALA A 4 -18.41 0.37 -1.48
C ALA A 4 -17.40 0.92 -0.45
N GLU A 5 -17.86 1.38 0.72
CA GLU A 5 -16.95 1.86 1.77
C GLU A 5 -16.27 0.68 2.48
N ALA A 6 -16.98 -0.42 2.70
CA ALA A 6 -16.40 -1.65 3.26
C ALA A 6 -15.31 -2.22 2.33
N SER A 7 -15.60 -2.34 1.04
CA SER A 7 -14.63 -2.75 0.02
C SER A 7 -13.42 -1.80 -0.04
N SER A 8 -13.67 -0.48 0.02
CA SER A 8 -12.58 0.51 0.04
C SER A 8 -11.72 0.41 1.29
N GLN A 9 -12.29 0.06 2.44
CA GLN A 9 -11.56 -0.13 3.69
C GLN A 9 -10.64 -1.36 3.60
N VAL A 10 -11.17 -2.49 3.13
CA VAL A 10 -10.39 -3.73 2.90
C VAL A 10 -9.20 -3.46 1.98
N TRP A 11 -9.42 -2.81 0.84
CA TRP A 11 -8.35 -2.46 -0.10
C TRP A 11 -7.25 -1.60 0.55
N ARG A 12 -7.61 -0.61 1.38
CA ARG A 12 -6.62 0.25 2.06
C ARG A 12 -5.80 -0.53 3.09
N ASP A 13 -6.43 -1.49 3.76
CA ASP A 13 -5.77 -2.32 4.76
C ASP A 13 -4.80 -3.31 4.09
N GLU A 14 -5.20 -3.90 2.96
CA GLU A 14 -4.35 -4.75 2.12
C GLU A 14 -3.12 -3.99 1.60
N VAL A 15 -3.31 -2.78 1.03
CA VAL A 15 -2.22 -1.93 0.52
C VAL A 15 -1.20 -1.59 1.61
N ARG A 16 -1.62 -1.53 2.89
CA ARG A 16 -0.71 -1.31 4.01
C ARG A 16 0.01 -2.56 4.47
N ALA A 17 -0.68 -3.70 4.45
CA ALA A 17 -0.15 -4.95 4.96
C ALA A 17 0.87 -5.60 4.01
N ARG A 18 0.69 -5.43 2.69
CA ARG A 18 1.58 -6.02 1.70
C ARG A 18 2.98 -5.37 1.67
N PRO A 19 4.02 -6.10 1.21
CA PRO A 19 5.33 -5.51 0.88
C PRO A 19 5.23 -4.38 -0.16
N THR A 20 6.19 -3.46 -0.13
CA THR A 20 6.31 -2.41 -1.17
C THR A 20 6.78 -3.04 -2.48
N ALA A 21 6.39 -2.43 -3.60
CA ALA A 21 6.91 -2.87 -4.90
C ALA A 21 8.44 -2.77 -4.96
N GLU A 22 9.05 -1.79 -4.27
CA GLU A 22 10.51 -1.73 -4.10
C GLU A 22 11.09 -2.89 -3.31
N GLN A 23 10.44 -3.32 -2.23
CA GLN A 23 10.88 -4.48 -1.45
C GLN A 23 10.79 -5.76 -2.28
N ASP A 24 9.69 -5.94 -3.03
CA ASP A 24 9.54 -7.09 -3.92
C ASP A 24 10.63 -7.07 -4.99
N ARG A 25 10.88 -5.92 -5.63
CA ARG A 25 12.00 -5.74 -6.57
C ARG A 25 13.35 -6.10 -5.96
N ASP A 26 13.63 -5.64 -4.75
CA ASP A 26 14.91 -5.88 -4.07
C ASP A 26 15.10 -7.34 -3.67
N VAL A 27 14.00 -8.06 -3.33
CA VAL A 27 14.05 -9.51 -3.10
C VAL A 27 14.29 -10.24 -4.41
N LEU A 28 13.56 -9.89 -5.47
CA LEU A 28 13.70 -10.50 -6.78
C LEU A 28 15.08 -10.27 -7.39
N ALA A 29 15.68 -9.10 -7.19
CA ALA A 29 17.06 -8.82 -7.62
C ALA A 29 18.05 -9.83 -7.01
N ARG A 30 17.91 -10.13 -5.71
CA ARG A 30 18.75 -11.11 -5.02
C ARG A 30 18.50 -12.55 -5.49
N LEU A 31 17.27 -12.87 -5.89
CA LEU A 31 16.94 -14.19 -6.45
C LEU A 31 17.58 -14.36 -7.83
N VAL A 32 17.39 -13.38 -8.73
CA VAL A 32 18.00 -13.35 -10.07
C VAL A 32 19.54 -13.39 -10.01
N GLU A 33 20.16 -12.79 -9.00
CA GLU A 33 21.62 -12.87 -8.78
C GLU A 33 22.10 -14.30 -8.46
N VAL A 34 21.26 -15.10 -7.79
CA VAL A 34 21.59 -16.47 -7.35
C VAL A 34 21.19 -17.51 -8.40
N ASP A 35 20.01 -17.36 -8.98
CA ASP A 35 19.45 -18.20 -10.03
C ASP A 35 18.64 -17.33 -11.01
N ALA A 36 19.16 -17.12 -12.21
CA ALA A 36 18.51 -16.26 -13.20
C ALA A 36 17.52 -17.07 -14.05
N ASP A 37 16.54 -17.72 -13.40
CA ASP A 37 15.49 -18.39 -14.14
C ASP A 37 14.61 -17.36 -14.88
N SER A 38 14.03 -17.76 -16.01
CA SER A 38 13.28 -16.82 -16.86
C SER A 38 12.05 -16.24 -16.17
N PHE A 39 11.48 -16.95 -15.20
CA PHE A 39 10.30 -16.52 -14.47
C PHE A 39 10.66 -15.48 -13.39
N GLU A 40 11.73 -15.68 -12.65
CA GLU A 40 12.25 -14.73 -11.66
C GLU A 40 12.72 -13.43 -12.34
N VAL A 41 13.35 -13.53 -13.51
CA VAL A 41 13.71 -12.36 -14.34
C VAL A 41 12.47 -11.58 -14.77
N GLU A 42 11.42 -12.26 -15.28
CA GLU A 42 10.18 -11.58 -15.68
C GLU A 42 9.49 -10.88 -14.50
N LEU A 43 9.46 -11.54 -13.33
CA LEU A 43 8.93 -10.94 -12.10
C LEU A 43 9.75 -9.73 -11.66
N TYR A 44 11.09 -9.82 -11.71
CA TYR A 44 11.97 -8.70 -11.39
C TYR A 44 11.72 -7.52 -12.32
N GLU A 45 11.68 -7.74 -13.63
CA GLU A 45 11.46 -6.69 -14.63
C GLU A 45 10.12 -5.98 -14.39
N ARG A 46 9.07 -6.75 -14.10
CA ARG A 46 7.76 -6.20 -13.75
C ARG A 46 7.78 -5.39 -12.45
N ALA A 47 8.47 -5.88 -11.42
CA ALA A 47 8.60 -5.16 -10.14
C ALA A 47 9.49 -3.92 -10.25
N ALA A 48 10.46 -3.94 -11.18
CA ALA A 48 11.36 -2.84 -11.47
C ALA A 48 10.74 -1.78 -12.39
N ASP A 49 9.60 -2.05 -13.03
CA ASP A 49 8.89 -1.10 -13.88
C ASP A 49 8.61 0.21 -13.11
N PRO A 50 9.12 1.36 -13.59
CA PRO A 50 8.89 2.66 -12.95
C PRO A 50 7.40 2.99 -12.76
N LEU A 51 6.54 2.56 -13.67
CA LEU A 51 5.10 2.77 -13.57
C LEU A 51 4.53 1.97 -12.40
N VAL A 52 4.91 0.70 -12.24
CA VAL A 52 4.49 -0.15 -11.12
C VAL A 52 4.90 0.46 -9.79
N LEU A 53 6.16 0.91 -9.68
CA LEU A 53 6.66 1.61 -8.49
C LEU A 53 5.86 2.89 -8.21
N SER A 54 5.57 3.68 -9.25
CA SER A 54 4.79 4.92 -9.10
C SER A 54 3.37 4.67 -8.61
N ILE A 55 2.72 3.60 -9.10
CA ILE A 55 1.38 3.19 -8.73
C ILE A 55 1.35 2.74 -7.26
N ASP A 56 2.29 1.87 -6.83
CA ASP A 56 2.34 1.41 -5.44
C ASP A 56 2.51 2.59 -4.47
N ARG A 57 3.42 3.52 -4.77
CA ARG A 57 3.61 4.76 -3.98
C ARG A 57 2.34 5.59 -3.91
N ALA A 58 1.64 5.78 -5.03
CA ALA A 58 0.41 6.54 -5.09
C ALA A 58 -0.70 5.88 -4.26
N GLN A 59 -0.87 4.56 -4.38
CA GLN A 59 -1.84 3.78 -3.61
C GLN A 59 -1.59 3.88 -2.11
N ARG A 60 -0.34 3.69 -1.67
CA ARG A 60 0.07 3.81 -0.26
C ARG A 60 -0.13 5.23 0.26
N SER A 61 0.22 6.25 -0.52
CA SER A 61 -0.01 7.66 -0.16
C SER A 61 -1.50 7.93 0.05
N ARG A 62 -2.36 7.49 -0.89
CA ARG A 62 -3.82 7.65 -0.80
C ARG A 62 -4.39 6.92 0.43
N ALA A 63 -3.98 5.68 0.67
CA ALA A 63 -4.38 4.93 1.87
C ALA A 63 -3.94 5.66 3.14
N GLY A 64 -2.70 6.13 3.22
CA GLY A 64 -2.16 6.88 4.36
C GLY A 64 -2.89 8.20 4.62
N GLN A 65 -3.20 8.96 3.57
CA GLN A 65 -3.99 10.20 3.67
C GLN A 65 -5.37 9.92 4.26
N HIS A 66 -6.02 8.85 3.82
CA HIS A 66 -7.33 8.45 4.34
C HIS A 66 -7.27 8.11 5.84
N ALA A 67 -6.30 7.33 6.33
CA ALA A 67 -6.21 7.09 7.79
C ALA A 67 -5.94 8.36 8.58
N ARG A 68 -5.09 9.27 8.07
CA ARG A 68 -4.90 10.56 8.74
C ARG A 68 -6.20 11.36 8.81
N HIS A 69 -7.00 11.33 7.75
CA HIS A 69 -8.32 11.95 7.74
C HIS A 69 -9.25 11.32 8.80
N VAL A 70 -9.40 9.99 8.81
CA VAL A 70 -10.25 9.26 9.77
C VAL A 70 -9.80 9.51 11.21
N ARG A 71 -8.50 9.48 11.49
CA ARG A 71 -7.95 9.79 12.82
C ARG A 71 -8.35 11.20 13.27
N ARG A 72 -8.17 12.21 12.41
CA ARG A 72 -8.57 13.59 12.72
C ARG A 72 -10.07 13.75 12.97
N LEU A 73 -10.91 12.98 12.28
CA LEU A 73 -12.35 12.98 12.55
C LEU A 73 -12.67 12.42 13.94
N ARG A 74 -12.06 11.29 14.31
CA ARG A 74 -12.21 10.68 15.64
C ARG A 74 -11.77 11.63 16.76
N GLU A 75 -10.61 12.26 16.59
CA GLU A 75 -10.09 13.26 17.54
C GLU A 75 -11.04 14.46 17.71
N ARG A 76 -11.63 14.96 16.61
CA ARG A 76 -12.61 16.05 16.65
C ARG A 76 -13.89 15.64 17.40
N GLN A 77 -14.36 14.41 17.22
CA GLN A 77 -15.53 13.90 17.95
C GLN A 77 -15.24 13.78 19.44
N GLN A 78 -14.10 13.22 19.83
CA GLN A 78 -13.70 13.10 21.24
C GLN A 78 -13.64 14.48 21.91
N ARG A 79 -13.04 15.49 21.26
CA ARG A 79 -12.98 16.87 21.77
C ARG A 79 -14.37 17.51 21.97
N LYS A 80 -15.37 17.14 21.17
CA LYS A 80 -16.75 17.62 21.33
C LYS A 80 -17.44 16.94 22.52
N VAL A 81 -17.15 15.66 22.76
CA VAL A 81 -17.70 14.91 23.91
C VAL A 81 -17.13 15.44 25.22
N THR A 82 -15.82 15.73 25.30
CA THR A 82 -15.17 16.24 26.52
C THR A 82 -15.52 17.70 26.87
N ARG A 83 -16.10 18.45 25.92
CA ARG A 83 -16.54 19.85 26.14
C ARG A 83 -18.01 19.97 26.57
N ARG A 84 -18.73 18.86 26.68
CA ARG A 84 -20.06 18.77 27.29
C ARG A 84 -19.93 18.20 28.68
#